data_AF-A0A507E062-F1
#
_entry.id   AF-A0A507E062-F1
#
_cell.length_a   1.000
_cell.length_b   1.000
_cell.length_c   1.000
_cell.angle_alpha   90.00
_cell.angle_beta   90.00
_cell.angle_gamma   90.00
#
_symmetry.space_group_name_H-M   'P 1'
#
loop_
_entity.id
_entity.type
_entity.pdbx_description
1 polymer ?
#
loop_
_entity_poly.entity_id
_entity_poly.type
_entity_poly.pdbx_seq_one_letter_code
_entity_poly.pdbx_strand_id
1 'polypeptide(L)'
;MPIVSTDDLRGPVAPRRASVSAERVRRRQLKTSTEILANATRNALRGAVLGYSIRSGLLFLLRLMRVVKGKLPISKALLESLFGKESFRMAGFFGVFAFVWKATNNSIIRHRDGKDDHVNGFISGALAGALASLVETKQWRTDMSQQFLARGLQALFNSLSLNGHFHFRHGNSLIFALATAQVMYAYTMRPETIPPSYNKFIVTTGPIPLDVLLVVRQQLTGKIPLDPAAVIKAVVNNKGSQHCIDVASAISPMAECIPCEVLHPAIEGCNRQSFFTLMKVLKAILPVYFTLNFVPMVVLKTRELFRRPQSLLWRGVKNSMRSSLFLAAYVASFMRIACFTRDIIIKHKILPRDSRYFYWLNGFLSSWAIFLEDEKRRSELAMYVLPRGVDALYKTLYSKSLIFQIPHFEVAMFSAGLGLIICYFQTEPEALGGIISRLLRRVDLTIEDADMILKPGHGYDSKAEKDVDGGRMSGGFREIEGKKLE
;
A
#
# COMPACT_ATOMS: atom_id res chain seq x y z
N MET A 1 26.72 18.31 21.00
CA MET A 1 26.33 16.88 20.98
C MET A 1 25.09 16.72 20.11
N PRO A 2 25.13 16.00 18.98
CA PRO A 2 23.92 15.74 18.21
C PRO A 2 23.13 14.66 18.96
N ILE A 3 21.99 15.03 19.52
CA ILE A 3 21.06 14.09 20.14
C ILE A 3 20.33 13.38 19.00
N VAL A 4 20.77 12.15 18.73
CA VAL A 4 20.16 11.19 17.80
C VAL A 4 18.68 11.04 18.18
N SER A 5 17.79 11.28 17.22
CA SER A 5 16.36 10.99 17.39
C SER A 5 16.19 9.49 17.62
N THR A 6 15.39 9.09 18.60
CA THR A 6 15.10 7.68 18.91
C THR A 6 14.49 6.89 17.76
N ASP A 7 14.08 7.56 16.67
CA ASP A 7 13.65 6.96 15.41
C ASP A 7 14.80 6.45 14.51
N ASP A 8 16.03 6.95 14.70
CA ASP A 8 17.23 6.55 13.94
C ASP A 8 18.00 5.39 14.59
N LEU A 9 17.60 4.96 15.80
CA LEU A 9 18.22 3.84 16.54
C LEU A 9 17.62 2.46 16.24
N ARG A 10 16.58 2.37 15.39
CA ARG A 10 16.07 1.07 14.94
C ARG A 10 16.64 0.75 13.58
N GLY A 11 17.83 0.16 13.58
CA GLY A 11 18.27 -0.71 12.48
C GLY A 11 17.24 -1.81 12.21
N PRO A 12 17.37 -2.57 11.11
CA PRO A 12 16.52 -3.74 10.88
C PRO A 12 16.50 -4.59 12.15
N VAL A 13 15.30 -4.90 12.65
CA VAL A 13 15.13 -5.75 13.83
C VAL A 13 15.90 -7.04 13.53
N ALA A 14 16.94 -7.33 14.32
CA ALA A 14 17.73 -8.53 14.12
C ALA A 14 16.80 -9.75 14.12
N PRO A 15 16.97 -10.70 13.17
CA PRO A 15 16.15 -11.90 13.15
C PRO A 15 16.23 -12.58 14.52
N ARG A 16 15.07 -12.93 15.10
CA ARG A 16 15.05 -13.65 16.37
C ARG A 16 15.69 -15.02 16.12
N ARG A 17 16.60 -15.45 17.00
CA ARG A 17 17.10 -16.83 16.99
C ARG A 17 15.88 -17.78 17.03
N ALA A 18 15.92 -18.80 16.18
CA ALA A 18 14.86 -19.81 16.02
C ALA A 18 14.42 -20.49 17.33
N SER A 19 15.21 -20.39 18.40
CA SER A 19 14.87 -20.90 19.74
C SER A 19 13.72 -20.16 20.44
N VAL A 20 13.17 -19.09 19.87
CA VAL A 20 12.04 -18.31 20.46
C VAL A 20 10.75 -18.46 19.64
N SER A 21 10.68 -19.38 18.66
CA SER A 21 9.45 -19.67 17.90
C SER A 21 8.48 -20.59 18.66
N ALA A 22 8.46 -20.53 19.99
CA ALA A 22 7.36 -21.13 20.73
C ALA A 22 6.12 -20.30 20.41
N GLU A 23 5.11 -20.93 19.79
CA GLU A 23 3.78 -20.39 19.58
C GLU A 23 3.37 -19.62 20.85
N ARG A 24 3.32 -18.28 20.76
CA ARG A 24 3.22 -17.42 21.95
C ARG A 24 1.78 -17.43 22.46
N VAL A 25 1.39 -18.56 23.04
CA VAL A 25 0.10 -18.78 23.66
C VAL A 25 0.05 -17.92 24.92
N ARG A 26 -0.68 -16.81 24.86
CA ARG A 26 -0.94 -16.00 26.06
C ARG A 26 -2.13 -16.58 26.78
N ARG A 27 -2.05 -16.70 28.10
CA ARG A 27 -3.21 -16.98 28.94
C ARG A 27 -3.81 -15.66 29.40
N ARG A 28 -5.11 -15.47 29.15
CA ARG A 28 -5.89 -14.32 29.64
C ARG A 28 -6.84 -14.76 30.75
N GLN A 29 -7.17 -13.81 31.62
CA GLN A 29 -8.23 -13.99 32.61
C GLN A 29 -9.57 -14.25 31.93
N LEU A 30 -10.30 -15.22 32.47
CA LEU A 30 -11.63 -15.60 31.99
C LEU A 30 -12.65 -14.55 32.43
N LYS A 31 -13.38 -14.00 31.46
CA LYS A 31 -14.46 -13.03 31.70
C LYS A 31 -15.81 -13.74 31.76
N THR A 32 -16.75 -13.22 32.55
CA THR A 32 -18.15 -13.67 32.56
C THR A 32 -18.88 -13.26 31.28
N SER A 33 -19.98 -13.95 30.91
CA SER A 33 -20.72 -13.61 29.67
C SER A 33 -21.26 -12.17 29.69
N THR A 34 -21.64 -11.67 30.85
CA THR A 34 -22.09 -10.29 31.07
C THR A 34 -20.95 -9.30 30.89
N GLU A 35 -19.76 -9.58 31.43
CA GLU A 35 -18.56 -8.77 31.20
C GLU A 35 -18.13 -8.75 29.74
N ILE A 36 -18.22 -9.89 29.04
CA ILE A 36 -17.91 -9.98 27.61
C ILE A 36 -18.84 -9.08 26.81
N LEU A 37 -20.16 -9.15 27.08
CA LEU A 37 -21.16 -8.35 26.39
C LEU A 37 -21.02 -6.85 26.71
N ALA A 38 -20.78 -6.50 27.97
CA ALA A 38 -20.55 -5.12 28.39
C ALA A 38 -19.30 -4.54 27.73
N ASN A 39 -18.19 -5.31 27.71
CA ASN A 39 -16.95 -4.93 27.04
C ASN A 39 -17.14 -4.78 25.53
N ALA A 40 -17.80 -5.73 24.87
CA ALA A 40 -18.08 -5.67 23.44
C ALA A 40 -18.93 -4.43 23.09
N THR A 41 -19.98 -4.16 23.86
CA THR A 41 -20.85 -2.99 23.66
C THR A 41 -20.10 -1.67 23.87
N ARG A 42 -19.28 -1.56 24.92
CA ARG A 42 -18.46 -0.37 25.17
C ARG A 42 -17.51 -0.09 24.00
N ASN A 43 -16.86 -1.12 23.49
CA ASN A 43 -15.96 -1.00 22.33
C ASN A 43 -16.71 -0.70 21.04
N ALA A 44 -17.92 -1.24 20.86
CA ALA A 44 -18.78 -0.94 19.73
C ALA A 44 -19.14 0.56 19.69
N LEU A 45 -19.55 1.14 20.82
CA LEU A 45 -19.87 2.56 20.93
C LEU A 45 -18.64 3.44 20.65
N ARG A 46 -17.49 3.12 21.25
CA ARG A 46 -16.23 3.83 20.99
C ARG A 46 -15.82 3.76 19.52
N GLY A 47 -15.90 2.56 18.92
CA GLY A 47 -15.60 2.33 17.51
C GLY A 47 -16.53 3.12 16.59
N ALA A 48 -17.83 3.14 16.89
CA ALA A 48 -18.81 3.90 16.13
C ALA A 48 -18.55 5.41 16.20
N VAL A 49 -18.31 5.96 17.39
CA VAL A 49 -17.99 7.40 17.58
C VAL A 49 -16.72 7.78 16.82
N LEU A 50 -15.69 6.93 16.88
CA LEU A 50 -14.46 7.14 16.13
C LEU A 50 -14.69 7.11 14.62
N GLY A 51 -15.35 6.07 14.11
CA GLY A 51 -15.65 5.91 12.69
C GLY A 51 -16.44 7.10 12.14
N TYR A 52 -17.44 7.55 12.90
CA TYR A 52 -18.20 8.76 12.60
C TYR A 52 -17.30 10.01 12.57
N SER A 53 -16.50 10.22 13.60
CA SER A 53 -15.65 11.41 13.73
C SER A 53 -14.62 11.52 12.59
N ILE A 54 -13.98 10.40 12.23
CA ILE A 54 -13.01 10.35 11.13
C ILE A 54 -13.71 10.67 9.81
N ARG A 55 -14.86 10.05 9.52
CA ARG A 55 -15.55 10.23 8.23
C ARG A 55 -16.13 11.63 8.10
N SER A 56 -16.83 12.12 9.12
CA SER A 56 -17.39 13.47 9.16
C SER A 56 -16.29 14.53 9.05
N GLY A 57 -15.17 14.36 9.76
CA GLY A 57 -14.02 15.26 9.68
C GLY A 57 -13.40 15.30 8.28
N LEU A 58 -13.19 14.14 7.65
CA LEU A 58 -12.68 14.07 6.27
C LEU A 58 -13.63 14.75 5.28
N LEU A 59 -14.93 14.46 5.36
CA LEU A 59 -15.93 15.08 4.49
C LEU A 59 -15.99 16.59 4.67
N PHE A 60 -15.89 17.06 5.91
CA PHE A 60 -15.83 18.47 6.22
C PHE A 60 -14.60 19.13 5.61
N LEU A 61 -13.40 18.55 5.76
CA LEU A 61 -12.17 19.07 5.15
C LEU A 61 -12.26 19.14 3.62
N LEU A 62 -12.82 18.11 2.99
CA LEU A 62 -13.00 18.08 1.52
C LEU A 62 -14.01 19.14 1.06
N ARG A 63 -15.10 19.35 1.82
CA ARG A 63 -16.09 20.39 1.53
C ARG A 63 -15.58 21.80 1.84
N LEU A 64 -14.69 21.96 2.83
CA LEU A 64 -14.05 23.23 3.14
C LEU A 64 -13.28 23.77 1.93
N MET A 65 -12.66 22.91 1.13
CA MET A 65 -12.05 23.34 -0.13
C MET A 65 -13.05 23.93 -1.14
N ARG A 66 -14.33 23.57 -1.07
CA ARG A 66 -15.40 24.18 -1.89
C ARG A 66 -15.87 25.50 -1.30
N VAL A 67 -15.90 25.61 0.03
CA VAL A 67 -16.17 26.88 0.73
C VAL A 67 -15.12 27.92 0.36
N VAL A 68 -13.82 27.56 0.44
CA VAL A 68 -12.71 28.45 0.08
C VAL A 68 -12.80 28.91 -1.38
N LYS A 69 -13.41 28.09 -2.25
CA LYS A 69 -13.67 28.43 -3.66
C LYS A 69 -14.98 29.21 -3.88
N GLY A 70 -15.66 29.66 -2.81
CA GLY A 70 -16.93 30.38 -2.87
C GLY A 70 -18.13 29.55 -3.33
N LYS A 71 -18.00 28.21 -3.42
CA LYS A 71 -19.02 27.34 -4.03
C LYS A 71 -20.06 26.79 -3.04
N LEU A 72 -19.84 26.95 -1.73
CA LEU A 72 -20.72 26.40 -0.71
C LEU A 72 -20.63 27.23 0.59
N PRO A 73 -21.74 27.53 1.28
CA PRO A 73 -21.70 28.14 2.60
C PRO A 73 -21.19 27.16 3.68
N ILE A 74 -20.48 27.67 4.68
CA ILE A 74 -19.85 26.88 5.77
C ILE A 74 -20.90 26.07 6.56
N SER A 75 -22.05 26.67 6.86
CA SER A 75 -23.12 26.03 7.63
C SER A 75 -23.64 24.77 6.93
N LYS A 76 -23.90 24.86 5.62
CA LYS A 76 -24.31 23.73 4.79
C LYS A 76 -23.20 22.69 4.67
N ALA A 77 -21.95 23.12 4.52
CA ALA A 77 -20.80 22.23 4.51
C ALA A 77 -20.69 21.40 5.80
N LEU A 78 -20.93 22.02 6.96
CA LEU A 78 -20.90 21.37 8.26
C LEU A 78 -22.08 20.39 8.43
N LEU A 79 -23.30 20.86 8.17
CA LEU A 79 -24.52 20.07 8.34
C LEU A 79 -24.50 18.80 7.48
N GLU A 80 -24.14 18.93 6.19
CA GLU A 80 -24.03 17.78 5.29
C GLU A 80 -22.87 16.83 5.64
N SER A 81 -21.86 17.30 6.38
CA SER A 81 -20.71 16.48 6.80
C SER A 81 -21.02 15.68 8.06
N LEU A 82 -21.78 16.26 8.99
CA LEU A 82 -22.24 15.57 10.18
C LEU A 82 -23.36 14.58 9.82
N PHE A 83 -24.41 15.02 9.15
CA PHE A 83 -25.58 14.18 8.85
C PHE A 83 -25.47 13.40 7.53
N GLY A 84 -24.25 13.22 7.01
CA GLY A 84 -24.03 12.45 5.80
C GLY A 84 -24.25 10.95 6.01
N LYS A 85 -24.96 10.29 5.08
CA LYS A 85 -25.17 8.82 5.09
C LYS A 85 -23.85 8.04 5.20
N GLU A 86 -22.77 8.57 4.64
CA GLU A 86 -21.44 7.96 4.70
C GLU A 86 -20.86 7.94 6.11
N SER A 87 -21.08 8.98 6.91
CA SER A 87 -20.60 9.06 8.30
C SER A 87 -21.29 8.01 9.18
N PHE A 88 -22.61 7.84 9.01
CA PHE A 88 -23.36 6.81 9.73
C PHE A 88 -22.99 5.39 9.30
N ARG A 89 -22.76 5.15 8.01
CA ARG A 89 -22.30 3.83 7.53
C ARG A 89 -20.92 3.47 8.06
N MET A 90 -20.00 4.44 8.09
CA MET A 90 -18.69 4.23 8.70
C MET A 90 -18.78 3.98 10.21
N ALA A 91 -19.67 4.68 10.91
CA ALA A 91 -19.95 4.43 12.32
C ALA A 91 -20.47 3.00 12.55
N GLY A 92 -21.44 2.56 11.74
CA GLY A 92 -21.98 1.20 11.78
C GLY A 92 -20.92 0.15 11.48
N PHE A 93 -20.06 0.38 10.47
CA PHE A 93 -18.94 -0.51 10.13
C PHE A 93 -18.03 -0.75 11.33
N PHE A 94 -17.49 0.33 11.94
CA PHE A 94 -16.58 0.20 13.07
C PHE A 94 -17.26 -0.32 14.34
N GLY A 95 -18.53 0.03 14.56
CA GLY A 95 -19.33 -0.47 15.69
C GLY A 95 -19.56 -1.99 15.60
N VAL A 96 -20.05 -2.48 14.46
CA VAL A 96 -20.25 -3.92 14.22
C VAL A 96 -18.92 -4.66 14.29
N PHE A 97 -17.87 -4.14 13.64
CA PHE A 97 -16.55 -4.76 13.68
C PHE A 97 -16.02 -4.92 15.11
N ALA A 98 -16.04 -3.85 15.92
CA ALA A 98 -15.54 -3.87 17.29
C ALA A 98 -16.38 -4.78 18.19
N PHE A 99 -17.70 -4.76 18.05
CA PHE A 99 -18.60 -5.64 18.79
C PHE A 99 -18.31 -7.11 18.51
N VAL A 100 -18.37 -7.51 17.23
CA VAL A 100 -18.21 -8.91 16.82
C VAL A 100 -16.82 -9.41 17.17
N TRP A 101 -15.77 -8.63 16.89
CA TRP A 101 -14.41 -9.03 17.23
C TRP A 101 -14.24 -9.27 18.73
N LYS A 102 -14.65 -8.31 19.59
CA LYS A 102 -14.48 -8.44 21.04
C LYS A 102 -15.38 -9.54 21.62
N ALA A 103 -16.61 -9.67 21.16
CA ALA A 103 -17.51 -10.74 21.59
C ALA A 103 -16.93 -12.11 21.22
N THR A 104 -16.63 -12.34 19.94
CA THR A 104 -16.12 -13.62 19.44
C THR A 104 -14.77 -13.97 20.05
N ASN A 105 -13.82 -13.04 20.11
CA ASN A 105 -12.48 -13.34 20.65
C ASN A 105 -12.52 -13.72 22.13
N ASN A 106 -13.24 -12.95 22.96
CA ASN A 106 -13.35 -13.26 24.39
C ASN A 106 -14.18 -14.53 24.64
N SER A 107 -15.20 -14.81 23.82
CA SER A 107 -15.94 -16.07 23.88
C SER A 107 -15.02 -17.26 23.56
N ILE A 108 -14.21 -17.20 22.50
CA ILE A 108 -13.28 -18.28 22.16
C ILE A 108 -12.24 -18.47 23.28
N ILE A 109 -11.68 -17.38 23.82
CA ILE A 109 -10.74 -17.44 24.96
C ILE A 109 -11.41 -18.13 26.16
N ARG A 110 -12.68 -17.81 26.44
CA ARG A 110 -13.44 -18.46 27.53
C ARG A 110 -13.63 -19.97 27.29
N HIS A 111 -13.93 -20.38 26.06
CA HIS A 111 -14.14 -21.80 25.72
C HIS A 111 -12.83 -22.59 25.61
N ARG A 112 -11.69 -21.92 25.47
CA ARG A 112 -10.35 -22.54 25.36
C ARG A 112 -9.50 -22.27 26.61
N ASP A 113 -10.11 -22.22 27.79
CA ASP A 113 -9.44 -22.07 29.09
C ASP A 113 -8.40 -20.95 29.15
N GLY A 114 -8.72 -19.80 28.57
CA GLY A 114 -7.90 -18.60 28.60
C GLY A 114 -6.85 -18.53 27.49
N LYS A 115 -6.76 -19.53 26.60
CA LYS A 115 -5.80 -19.55 25.48
C LYS A 115 -6.08 -18.41 24.49
N ASP A 116 -5.10 -17.53 24.27
CA ASP A 116 -5.12 -16.42 23.29
C ASP A 116 -3.98 -16.62 22.26
N ASP A 117 -4.32 -17.17 21.10
CA ASP A 117 -3.39 -17.53 20.01
C ASP A 117 -3.78 -16.89 18.65
N HIS A 118 -2.99 -17.16 17.61
CA HIS A 118 -3.21 -16.65 16.25
C HIS A 118 -4.57 -17.06 15.67
N VAL A 119 -5.05 -18.26 16.00
CA VAL A 119 -6.29 -18.83 15.46
C VAL A 119 -7.49 -18.06 15.98
N ASN A 120 -7.50 -17.71 17.27
CA ASN A 120 -8.56 -16.89 17.86
C ASN A 120 -8.67 -15.52 17.16
N GLY A 121 -7.52 -14.87 16.96
CA GLY A 121 -7.45 -13.58 16.29
C GLY A 121 -7.92 -13.66 14.84
N PHE A 122 -7.51 -14.71 14.11
CA PHE A 122 -7.95 -14.93 12.74
C PHE A 122 -9.45 -15.15 12.63
N ILE A 123 -10.02 -16.08 13.42
CA ILE A 123 -11.45 -16.40 13.38
C ILE A 123 -12.30 -15.18 13.78
N SER A 124 -11.95 -14.53 14.89
CA SER A 124 -12.71 -13.38 15.38
C SER A 124 -12.61 -12.17 14.44
N GLY A 125 -11.43 -11.90 13.88
CA GLY A 125 -11.23 -10.85 12.88
C GLY A 125 -11.92 -11.15 11.55
N ALA A 126 -11.92 -12.41 11.11
CA ALA A 126 -12.56 -12.85 9.88
C ALA A 126 -14.09 -12.75 9.97
N LEU A 127 -14.68 -13.21 11.07
CA LEU A 127 -16.12 -13.09 11.31
C LEU A 127 -16.54 -11.62 11.43
N ALA A 128 -15.79 -10.82 12.19
CA ALA A 128 -16.04 -9.38 12.31
C ALA A 128 -15.94 -8.66 10.97
N GLY A 129 -14.93 -8.99 10.16
CA GLY A 129 -14.76 -8.44 8.83
C GLY A 129 -15.90 -8.79 7.88
N ALA A 130 -16.35 -10.04 7.88
CA ALA A 130 -17.47 -10.49 7.05
C ALA A 130 -18.75 -9.71 7.40
N LEU A 131 -19.14 -9.68 8.68
CA LEU A 131 -20.37 -9.02 9.13
C LEU A 131 -20.31 -7.49 8.98
N ALA A 132 -19.19 -6.87 9.36
CA ALA A 132 -19.03 -5.42 9.24
C ALA A 132 -19.06 -4.98 7.76
N SER A 133 -18.51 -5.77 6.84
CA SER A 133 -18.49 -5.41 5.42
C SER A 133 -19.89 -5.19 4.84
N LEU A 134 -20.90 -5.89 5.35
CA LEU A 134 -22.29 -5.80 4.86
C LEU A 134 -22.93 -4.42 5.10
N VAL A 135 -22.42 -3.65 6.07
CA VAL A 135 -22.87 -2.27 6.35
C VAL A 135 -22.45 -1.29 5.24
N GLU A 136 -21.36 -1.61 4.52
CA GLU A 136 -20.77 -0.74 3.53
C GLU A 136 -21.17 -1.07 2.08
N THR A 137 -20.97 -0.13 1.16
CA THR A 137 -21.31 -0.31 -0.27
C THR A 137 -20.40 -1.35 -0.92
N LYS A 138 -20.92 -2.02 -1.96
CA LYS A 138 -20.15 -2.93 -2.80
C LYS A 138 -18.84 -2.34 -3.33
N GLN A 139 -18.85 -1.07 -3.77
CA GLN A 139 -17.64 -0.39 -4.26
C GLN A 139 -16.58 -0.28 -3.16
N TRP A 140 -16.96 0.27 -2.00
CA TRP A 140 -16.04 0.40 -0.86
C TRP A 140 -15.54 -0.96 -0.36
N ARG A 141 -16.41 -1.98 -0.27
CA ARG A 141 -16.02 -3.35 0.07
C ARG A 141 -14.95 -3.88 -0.88
N THR A 142 -15.15 -3.71 -2.19
CA THR A 142 -14.19 -4.17 -3.20
C THR A 142 -12.85 -3.45 -3.05
N ASP A 143 -12.87 -2.12 -2.95
CA ASP A 143 -11.66 -1.30 -2.84
C ASP A 143 -10.87 -1.57 -1.55
N MET A 144 -11.57 -1.78 -0.42
CA MET A 144 -10.94 -2.04 0.88
C MET A 144 -10.53 -3.50 1.08
N SER A 145 -11.29 -4.48 0.55
CA SER A 145 -10.96 -5.91 0.68
C SER A 145 -9.56 -6.21 0.14
N GLN A 146 -9.25 -5.63 -1.01
CA GLN A 146 -7.95 -5.66 -1.65
C GLN A 146 -6.83 -5.08 -0.77
N GLN A 147 -7.09 -3.94 -0.13
CA GLN A 147 -6.12 -3.29 0.74
C GLN A 147 -5.91 -4.06 2.05
N PHE A 148 -6.98 -4.51 2.70
CA PHE A 148 -6.89 -5.28 3.93
C PHE A 148 -6.21 -6.63 3.72
N LEU A 149 -6.52 -7.32 2.63
CA LEU A 149 -5.82 -8.56 2.29
C LEU A 149 -4.33 -8.32 2.03
N ALA A 150 -3.97 -7.30 1.25
CA ALA A 150 -2.58 -6.96 1.01
C ALA A 150 -1.83 -6.62 2.31
N ARG A 151 -2.46 -5.89 3.24
CA ARG A 151 -1.88 -5.57 4.55
C ARG A 151 -1.78 -6.79 5.47
N GLY A 152 -2.77 -7.67 5.45
CA GLY A 152 -2.74 -8.94 6.18
C GLY A 152 -1.63 -9.86 5.69
N LEU A 153 -1.48 -10.00 4.37
CA LEU A 153 -0.40 -10.77 3.74
C LEU A 153 0.98 -10.14 3.98
N GLN A 154 1.05 -8.80 3.99
CA GLN A 154 2.28 -8.10 4.38
C GLN A 154 2.69 -8.43 5.82
N ALA A 155 1.72 -8.48 6.74
CA ALA A 155 2.00 -8.85 8.13
C ALA A 155 2.46 -10.31 8.25
N LEU A 156 1.81 -11.23 7.52
CA LEU A 156 2.23 -12.62 7.40
C LEU A 156 3.67 -12.75 6.89
N PHE A 157 4.00 -12.06 5.78
CA PHE A 157 5.34 -12.07 5.22
C PHE A 157 6.38 -11.54 6.20
N ASN A 158 6.09 -10.41 6.86
CA ASN A 158 6.99 -9.84 7.85
C ASN A 158 7.21 -10.78 9.05
N SER A 159 6.17 -11.45 9.53
CA SER A 159 6.27 -12.45 10.60
C SER A 159 7.17 -13.63 10.20
N LEU A 160 6.98 -14.17 8.98
CA LEU A 160 7.84 -15.23 8.44
C LEU A 160 9.30 -14.80 8.32
N SER A 161 9.55 -13.55 7.93
CA SER A 161 10.90 -12.98 7.89
C SER A 161 11.49 -12.77 9.28
N LEU A 162 10.70 -12.33 10.27
CA LEU A 162 11.14 -12.16 11.66
C LEU A 162 11.52 -13.50 12.31
N ASN A 163 10.82 -14.57 11.92
CA ASN A 163 11.04 -15.93 12.41
C ASN A 163 12.15 -16.69 11.66
N GLY A 164 12.86 -16.02 10.74
CA GLY A 164 14.04 -16.57 10.06
C GLY A 164 13.74 -17.58 8.95
N HIS A 165 12.47 -17.78 8.57
CA HIS A 165 12.12 -18.75 7.51
C HIS A 165 12.39 -18.23 6.11
N PHE A 166 12.22 -16.92 5.85
CA PHE A 166 12.41 -16.32 4.53
C PHE A 166 12.87 -14.87 4.61
N HIS A 167 14.07 -14.56 4.11
CA HIS A 167 14.56 -13.18 4.00
C HIS A 167 14.92 -12.84 2.53
N PHE A 168 14.02 -12.12 1.85
CA PHE A 168 14.27 -11.64 0.48
C PHE A 168 14.60 -10.15 0.51
N ARG A 169 15.89 -9.80 0.42
CA ARG A 169 16.44 -8.43 0.60
C ARG A 169 15.79 -7.35 -0.27
N HIS A 170 15.16 -7.72 -1.39
CA HIS A 170 14.48 -6.80 -2.31
C HIS A 170 13.04 -7.22 -2.65
N GLY A 171 12.35 -7.93 -1.74
CA GLY A 171 11.07 -8.59 -2.05
C GLY A 171 9.99 -7.58 -2.42
N ASN A 172 9.94 -6.47 -1.68
CA ASN A 172 9.04 -5.36 -1.95
C ASN A 172 9.28 -4.73 -3.34
N SER A 173 10.54 -4.62 -3.76
CA SER A 173 10.88 -4.08 -5.09
C SER A 173 10.45 -5.02 -6.21
N LEU A 174 10.60 -6.34 -6.02
CA LEU A 174 10.15 -7.34 -6.99
C LEU A 174 8.62 -7.38 -7.11
N ILE A 175 7.92 -7.37 -5.97
CA ILE A 175 6.45 -7.28 -5.93
C ILE A 175 5.98 -6.02 -6.65
N PHE A 176 6.62 -4.88 -6.39
CA PHE A 176 6.34 -3.65 -7.11
C PHE A 176 6.55 -3.83 -8.62
N ALA A 177 7.69 -4.38 -9.05
CA ALA A 177 8.02 -4.56 -10.46
C ALA A 177 7.05 -5.49 -11.20
N LEU A 178 6.61 -6.58 -10.57
CA LEU A 178 5.61 -7.49 -11.15
C LEU A 178 4.23 -6.83 -11.22
N ALA A 179 3.85 -6.10 -10.17
CA ALA A 179 2.56 -5.40 -10.13
C ALA A 179 2.49 -4.28 -11.18
N THR A 180 3.52 -3.46 -11.30
CA THR A 180 3.61 -2.39 -12.32
C THR A 180 3.69 -2.96 -13.73
N ALA A 181 4.45 -4.04 -13.96
CA ALA A 181 4.49 -4.73 -15.25
C ALA A 181 3.10 -5.13 -15.72
N GLN A 182 2.32 -5.72 -14.82
CA GLN A 182 0.93 -6.08 -15.10
C GLN A 182 0.03 -4.87 -15.33
N VAL A 183 0.18 -3.80 -14.53
CA VAL A 183 -0.58 -2.55 -14.74
C VAL A 183 -0.25 -1.91 -16.08
N MET A 184 1.02 -1.91 -16.51
CA MET A 184 1.43 -1.35 -17.81
C MET A 184 0.93 -2.19 -18.99
N TYR A 185 0.94 -3.52 -18.86
CA TYR A 185 0.29 -4.41 -19.82
C TYR A 185 -1.22 -4.13 -19.92
N ALA A 186 -1.90 -4.01 -18.79
CA ALA A 186 -3.33 -3.72 -18.76
C ALA A 186 -3.64 -2.33 -19.33
N TYR A 187 -2.86 -1.30 -19.00
CA TYR A 187 -3.02 0.06 -19.53
C TYR A 187 -2.93 0.08 -21.07
N THR A 188 -1.96 -0.64 -21.62
CA THR A 188 -1.71 -0.66 -23.06
C THR A 188 -2.71 -1.53 -23.79
N MET A 189 -3.03 -2.73 -23.30
CA MET A 189 -3.84 -3.71 -24.02
C MET A 189 -5.32 -3.69 -23.66
N ARG A 190 -5.64 -3.54 -22.38
CA ARG A 190 -6.98 -3.76 -21.79
C ARG A 190 -7.28 -2.74 -20.69
N PRO A 191 -7.37 -1.43 -21.01
CA PRO A 191 -7.54 -0.37 -20.02
C PRO A 191 -8.81 -0.51 -19.18
N GLU A 192 -9.83 -1.23 -19.69
CA GLU A 192 -11.07 -1.57 -19.00
C GLU A 192 -10.85 -2.44 -17.74
N THR A 193 -9.72 -3.12 -17.64
CA THR A 193 -9.38 -3.96 -16.48
C THR A 193 -8.86 -3.15 -15.29
N ILE A 194 -8.49 -1.88 -15.51
CA ILE A 194 -7.94 -0.98 -14.49
C ILE A 194 -9.05 -0.04 -13.97
N PRO A 195 -9.06 0.34 -12.68
CA PRO A 195 -9.98 1.36 -12.17
C PRO A 195 -9.96 2.66 -13.01
N PRO A 196 -11.12 3.23 -13.40
CA PRO A 196 -11.19 4.37 -14.32
C PRO A 196 -10.39 5.60 -13.88
N SER A 197 -10.42 5.92 -12.59
CA SER A 197 -9.66 7.04 -12.01
C SER A 197 -8.15 6.83 -12.13
N TYR A 198 -7.70 5.58 -11.98
CA TYR A 198 -6.29 5.22 -12.10
C TYR A 198 -5.83 5.19 -13.56
N ASN A 199 -6.65 4.66 -14.47
CA ASN A 199 -6.37 4.74 -15.91
C ASN A 199 -6.30 6.19 -16.38
N LYS A 200 -7.24 7.05 -15.96
CA LYS A 200 -7.21 8.49 -16.27
C LYS A 200 -5.94 9.15 -15.75
N PHE A 201 -5.48 8.80 -14.56
CA PHE A 201 -4.20 9.27 -14.03
C PHE A 201 -3.02 8.84 -14.92
N ILE A 202 -2.93 7.56 -15.28
CA ILE A 202 -1.86 7.04 -16.15
C ILE A 202 -1.85 7.75 -17.51
N VAL A 203 -3.00 7.90 -18.17
CA VAL A 203 -3.11 8.58 -19.46
C VAL A 203 -2.71 10.06 -19.35
N THR A 204 -3.17 10.75 -18.29
CA THR A 204 -2.90 12.19 -18.11
C THR A 204 -1.42 12.46 -17.81
N THR A 205 -0.80 11.61 -16.99
CA THR A 205 0.61 11.74 -16.60
C THR A 205 1.54 11.13 -17.64
N GLY A 206 1.05 10.24 -18.49
CA GLY A 206 1.81 9.50 -19.48
C GLY A 206 2.46 10.36 -20.58
N PRO A 207 3.49 9.83 -21.25
CA PRO A 207 4.17 10.50 -22.36
C PRO A 207 3.45 10.32 -23.70
N ILE A 208 2.70 9.23 -23.85
CA ILE A 208 2.06 8.85 -25.11
C ILE A 208 0.60 9.33 -25.08
N PRO A 209 0.18 10.16 -26.07
CA PRO A 209 -1.21 10.57 -26.20
C PRO A 209 -2.16 9.40 -26.43
N LEU A 210 -3.42 9.55 -26.03
CA LEU A 210 -4.41 8.48 -26.14
C LEU A 210 -4.65 8.04 -27.60
N ASP A 211 -4.76 9.00 -28.52
CA ASP A 211 -4.99 8.72 -29.95
C ASP A 211 -3.89 7.83 -30.53
N VAL A 212 -2.63 8.13 -30.21
CA VAL A 212 -1.45 7.34 -30.62
C VAL A 212 -1.46 5.97 -29.95
N LEU A 213 -1.83 5.89 -28.67
CA LEU A 213 -1.94 4.62 -27.95
C LEU A 213 -2.99 3.69 -28.57
N LEU A 214 -4.10 4.23 -29.08
CA LEU A 214 -5.13 3.45 -29.77
C LEU A 214 -4.61 2.85 -31.08
N VAL A 215 -3.85 3.62 -31.85
CA VAL A 215 -3.17 3.14 -33.06
C VAL A 215 -2.20 1.99 -32.73
N VAL A 216 -1.37 2.17 -31.68
CA VAL A 216 -0.45 1.12 -31.21
C VAL A 216 -1.22 -0.15 -30.79
N ARG A 217 -2.35 -0.01 -30.09
CA ARG A 217 -3.17 -1.16 -29.68
C ARG A 217 -3.77 -1.90 -30.88
N GLN A 218 -4.25 -1.17 -31.89
CA GLN A 218 -4.78 -1.76 -33.12
C GLN A 218 -3.70 -2.56 -33.85
N GLN A 219 -2.50 -1.98 -33.98
CA GLN A 219 -1.33 -2.64 -34.57
C GLN A 219 -0.96 -3.94 -33.85
N LEU A 220 -0.93 -3.91 -32.51
CA LEU A 220 -0.59 -5.07 -31.67
C LEU A 220 -1.66 -6.16 -31.66
N THR A 221 -2.92 -5.78 -31.90
CA THR A 221 -4.02 -6.74 -32.02
C THR A 221 -3.92 -7.49 -33.34
N GLY A 222 -3.46 -6.84 -34.41
CA GLY A 222 -3.14 -7.47 -35.70
C GLY A 222 -4.34 -8.02 -36.48
N LYS A 223 -5.57 -7.78 -36.01
CA LYS A 223 -6.81 -8.28 -36.65
C LYS A 223 -7.41 -7.30 -37.66
N ILE A 224 -7.14 -6.01 -37.50
CA ILE A 224 -7.74 -4.93 -38.28
C ILE A 224 -6.60 -4.14 -38.94
N PRO A 225 -6.63 -3.90 -40.25
CA PRO A 225 -5.63 -3.07 -40.92
C PRO A 225 -5.62 -1.66 -40.33
N LEU A 226 -4.42 -1.08 -40.23
CA LEU A 226 -4.24 0.31 -39.85
C LEU A 226 -4.71 1.19 -41.01
N ASP A 227 -5.60 2.13 -40.72
CA ASP A 227 -5.98 3.18 -41.65
C ASP A 227 -4.93 4.31 -41.60
N PRO A 228 -4.18 4.57 -42.68
CA PRO A 228 -3.19 5.64 -42.72
C PRO A 228 -3.77 7.01 -42.35
N ALA A 229 -5.04 7.28 -42.70
CA ALA A 229 -5.70 8.55 -42.36
C ALA A 229 -5.88 8.71 -40.84
N ALA A 230 -6.24 7.63 -40.14
CA ALA A 230 -6.32 7.62 -38.68
C ALA A 230 -4.96 7.85 -38.01
N VAL A 231 -3.88 7.28 -38.57
CA VAL A 231 -2.52 7.47 -38.04
C VAL A 231 -2.04 8.91 -38.26
N ILE A 232 -2.24 9.47 -39.46
CA ILE A 232 -1.93 10.88 -39.75
C ILE A 232 -2.70 11.81 -38.82
N LYS A 233 -4.00 11.56 -38.62
CA LYS A 233 -4.82 12.35 -37.69
C LYS A 233 -4.27 12.32 -36.27
N ALA A 234 -3.83 11.16 -35.78
CA ALA A 234 -3.21 11.03 -34.47
C ALA A 234 -1.90 11.83 -34.35
N VAL A 235 -1.08 11.86 -35.41
CA VAL A 235 0.17 12.64 -35.46
C VAL A 235 -0.11 14.15 -35.48
N VAL A 236 -1.03 14.60 -36.33
CA VAL A 236 -1.40 16.02 -36.48
C VAL A 236 -2.01 16.57 -35.19
N ASN A 237 -2.96 15.83 -34.58
CA ASN A 237 -3.58 16.22 -33.30
C ASN A 237 -2.56 16.43 -32.18
N ASN A 238 -1.42 15.74 -32.26
CA ASN A 238 -0.37 15.76 -31.25
C ASN A 238 0.88 16.55 -31.69
N LYS A 239 0.70 17.53 -32.59
CA LYS A 239 1.71 18.50 -33.02
C LYS A 239 2.95 17.86 -33.67
N GLY A 240 2.75 16.85 -34.51
CA GLY A 240 3.81 16.26 -35.32
C GLY A 240 4.43 17.24 -36.32
N SER A 241 5.72 17.06 -36.60
CA SER A 241 6.39 17.75 -37.70
C SER A 241 5.95 17.18 -39.05
N GLN A 242 6.29 17.87 -40.14
CA GLN A 242 6.02 17.37 -41.49
C GLN A 242 6.66 16.00 -41.73
N HIS A 243 7.87 15.80 -41.22
CA HIS A 243 8.56 14.52 -41.29
C HIS A 243 7.77 13.39 -40.62
N CYS A 244 7.17 13.64 -39.44
CA CYS A 244 6.31 12.66 -38.77
C CYS A 244 5.06 12.32 -39.61
N ILE A 245 4.50 13.29 -40.34
CA ILE A 245 3.34 13.10 -41.21
C ILE A 245 3.71 12.25 -42.42
N ASP A 246 4.87 12.50 -43.02
CA ASP A 246 5.38 11.73 -44.16
C ASP A 246 5.67 10.27 -43.76
N VAL A 247 6.22 10.06 -42.56
CA VAL A 247 6.40 8.70 -42.00
C VAL A 247 5.05 8.04 -41.71
N ALA A 248 4.06 8.79 -41.22
CA ALA A 248 2.72 8.26 -40.94
C ALA A 248 1.96 7.85 -42.20
N SER A 249 2.10 8.59 -43.31
CA SER A 249 1.44 8.28 -44.58
C SER A 249 2.05 7.06 -45.28
N ALA A 250 3.34 6.80 -45.07
CA ALA A 250 4.05 5.63 -45.60
C ALA A 250 3.86 4.34 -44.77
N ILE A 251 3.03 4.35 -43.73
CA ILE A 251 2.79 3.16 -42.90
C ILE A 251 1.98 2.11 -43.67
N SER A 252 2.52 0.88 -43.72
CA SER A 252 1.79 -0.27 -44.25
C SER A 252 0.55 -0.59 -43.40
N PRO A 253 -0.60 -0.93 -44.01
CA PRO A 253 -1.80 -1.35 -43.29
C PRO A 253 -1.56 -2.51 -42.31
N MET A 254 -0.54 -3.35 -42.55
CA MET A 254 -0.14 -4.47 -41.71
C MET A 254 1.23 -4.27 -41.05
N ALA A 255 1.55 -3.04 -40.65
CA ALA A 255 2.84 -2.70 -40.04
C ALA A 255 3.22 -3.62 -38.86
N GLU A 256 4.48 -4.06 -38.87
CA GLU A 256 5.06 -4.91 -37.84
C GLU A 256 5.29 -4.16 -36.52
N CYS A 257 5.50 -2.84 -36.60
CA CYS A 257 5.73 -1.96 -35.47
C CYS A 257 5.39 -0.50 -35.83
N ILE A 258 4.88 0.26 -34.87
CA ILE A 258 4.71 1.71 -35.02
C ILE A 258 6.04 2.44 -34.77
N PRO A 259 6.51 3.28 -35.70
CA PRO A 259 7.78 4.00 -35.57
C PRO A 259 7.74 5.08 -34.47
N CYS A 260 8.91 5.48 -33.99
CA CYS A 260 9.05 6.44 -32.89
C CYS A 260 8.52 7.83 -33.25
N GLU A 261 8.64 8.20 -34.53
CA GLU A 261 8.15 9.42 -35.15
C GLU A 261 6.61 9.55 -35.02
N VAL A 262 5.90 8.42 -35.01
CA VAL A 262 4.45 8.35 -34.77
C VAL A 262 4.13 8.20 -33.28
N LEU A 263 5.01 7.55 -32.50
CA LEU A 263 4.81 7.35 -31.06
C LEU A 263 4.88 8.65 -30.25
N HIS A 264 5.80 9.54 -30.61
CA HIS A 264 6.01 10.82 -29.92
C HIS A 264 6.20 11.99 -30.91
N PRO A 265 5.15 12.36 -31.65
CA PRO A 265 5.25 13.27 -32.80
C PRO A 265 5.66 14.70 -32.40
N ALA A 266 5.34 15.14 -31.18
CA ALA A 266 5.66 16.50 -30.71
C ALA A 266 7.16 16.79 -30.54
N ILE A 267 7.99 15.75 -30.31
CA ILE A 267 9.41 15.92 -30.02
C ILE A 267 10.21 14.88 -30.79
N GLU A 268 11.02 15.37 -31.73
CA GLU A 268 11.95 14.54 -32.46
C GLU A 268 13.13 14.09 -31.58
N GLY A 269 13.48 12.82 -31.70
CA GLY A 269 14.56 12.18 -30.94
C GLY A 269 14.12 11.53 -29.64
N CYS A 270 14.36 10.22 -29.52
CA CYS A 270 13.96 9.40 -28.37
C CYS A 270 14.54 9.91 -27.03
N ASN A 271 15.83 10.30 -27.01
CA ASN A 271 16.47 10.80 -25.78
C ASN A 271 15.87 12.14 -25.32
N ARG A 272 15.59 13.03 -26.27
CA ARG A 272 14.97 14.34 -25.99
C ARG A 272 13.55 14.17 -25.47
N GLN A 273 12.78 13.26 -26.07
CA GLN A 273 11.44 12.90 -25.60
C GLN A 273 11.47 12.31 -24.18
N SER A 274 12.42 11.42 -23.87
CA SER A 274 12.58 10.86 -22.52
C SER A 274 12.90 11.96 -21.49
N PHE A 275 13.81 12.89 -21.81
CA PHE A 275 14.13 14.00 -20.93
C PHE A 275 12.94 14.97 -20.73
N PHE A 276 12.24 15.29 -21.82
CA PHE A 276 11.02 16.10 -21.73
C PHE A 276 9.96 15.43 -20.85
N THR A 277 9.77 14.11 -21.02
CA THR A 277 8.86 13.31 -20.19
C THR A 277 9.22 13.38 -18.72
N LEU A 278 10.51 13.23 -18.39
CA LEU A 278 11.02 13.36 -17.02
C LEU A 278 10.61 14.71 -16.41
N MET A 279 10.89 15.82 -17.11
CA MET A 279 10.59 17.16 -16.60
C MET A 279 9.09 17.44 -16.52
N LYS A 280 8.31 17.01 -17.52
CA LYS A 280 6.84 17.14 -17.55
C LYS A 280 6.22 16.43 -16.35
N VAL A 281 6.58 15.17 -16.12
CA VAL A 281 6.02 14.36 -15.03
C VAL A 281 6.47 14.90 -13.68
N LEU A 282 7.75 15.29 -13.55
CA LEU A 282 8.28 15.88 -12.33
C LEU A 282 7.48 17.12 -11.93
N LYS A 283 7.26 18.07 -12.86
CA LYS A 283 6.48 19.29 -12.61
C LYS A 283 5.02 18.99 -12.25
N ALA A 284 4.42 17.99 -12.89
CA ALA A 284 3.03 17.63 -12.66
C ALA A 284 2.80 16.95 -11.29
N ILE A 285 3.72 16.08 -10.85
CA ILE A 285 3.53 15.28 -9.65
C ILE A 285 4.09 15.94 -8.38
N LEU A 286 5.07 16.85 -8.52
CA LEU A 286 5.66 17.56 -7.40
C LEU A 286 4.64 18.18 -6.43
N PRO A 287 3.61 18.94 -6.86
CA PRO A 287 2.62 19.51 -5.94
C PRO A 287 1.78 18.44 -5.22
N VAL A 288 1.54 17.30 -5.87
CA VAL A 288 0.80 16.18 -5.26
C VAL A 288 1.61 15.56 -4.13
N TYR A 289 2.90 15.25 -4.35
CA TYR A 289 3.73 14.70 -3.28
C TYR A 289 4.07 15.71 -2.20
N PHE A 290 4.18 16.98 -2.56
CA PHE A 290 4.33 18.05 -1.58
C PHE A 290 3.13 18.08 -0.63
N THR A 291 1.90 18.11 -1.15
CA THR A 291 0.70 18.06 -0.28
C THR A 291 0.63 16.78 0.56
N LEU A 292 0.93 15.61 0.00
CA LEU A 292 0.90 14.34 0.73
C LEU A 292 1.93 14.25 1.87
N ASN A 293 3.09 14.89 1.73
CA ASN A 293 4.11 14.88 2.78
C ASN A 293 3.89 15.99 3.83
N PHE A 294 3.39 17.14 3.42
CA PHE A 294 3.21 18.30 4.30
C PHE A 294 1.89 18.26 5.08
N VAL A 295 0.79 17.78 4.50
CA VAL A 295 -0.51 17.75 5.19
C VAL A 295 -0.46 16.89 6.46
N PRO A 296 0.04 15.63 6.44
CA PRO A 296 0.17 14.85 7.67
C PRO A 296 1.14 15.48 8.67
N MET A 297 2.18 16.18 8.19
CA MET A 297 3.12 16.90 9.05
C MET A 297 2.42 18.05 9.80
N VAL A 298 1.64 18.87 9.08
CA VAL A 298 0.90 19.99 9.67
C VAL A 298 -0.18 19.50 10.64
N VAL A 299 -0.91 18.43 10.28
CA VAL A 299 -2.03 17.92 11.07
C VAL A 299 -1.58 17.10 12.29
N LEU A 300 -0.57 16.24 12.14
CA LEU A 300 -0.19 15.28 13.18
C LEU A 300 1.04 15.72 13.99
N LYS A 301 1.86 16.63 13.46
CA LYS A 301 3.12 17.06 14.06
C LYS A 301 3.17 18.57 14.28
N THR A 302 2.03 19.25 14.45
CA THR A 302 1.96 20.72 14.60
C THR A 302 2.85 21.23 15.73
N ARG A 303 2.84 20.58 16.91
CA ARG A 303 3.71 20.96 18.05
C ARG A 303 5.20 20.84 17.72
N GLU A 304 5.59 19.81 16.98
CA GLU A 304 6.98 19.58 16.57
C GLU A 304 7.40 20.57 15.47
N LEU A 305 6.48 20.88 14.56
CA LEU A 305 6.66 21.87 13.49
C LEU A 305 6.94 23.26 14.07
N PHE A 306 6.21 23.67 15.12
CA PHE A 306 6.47 24.94 15.82
C PHE A 306 7.81 24.96 16.56
N ARG A 307 8.26 23.82 17.11
CA ARG A 307 9.55 23.74 17.82
C ARG A 307 10.76 23.65 16.89
N ARG A 308 10.63 22.98 15.74
CA ARG A 308 11.74 22.71 14.81
C ARG A 308 11.28 22.87 13.34
N PRO A 309 11.00 24.09 12.88
CA PRO A 309 10.44 24.30 11.54
C PRO A 309 11.43 23.89 10.43
N GLN A 310 12.69 24.33 10.50
CA GLN A 310 13.62 24.16 9.39
C GLN A 310 13.94 22.68 9.07
N SER A 311 14.24 21.86 10.08
CA SER A 311 14.60 20.46 9.86
C SER A 311 13.43 19.61 9.36
N LEU A 312 12.21 19.88 9.85
CA LEU A 312 11.00 19.18 9.39
C LEU A 312 10.63 19.59 7.96
N LEU A 313 10.67 20.89 7.64
CA LEU A 313 10.39 21.39 6.29
C LEU A 313 11.40 20.85 5.28
N TRP A 314 12.71 20.89 5.59
CA TRP A 314 13.75 20.37 4.70
C TRP A 314 13.59 18.86 4.45
N ARG A 315 13.28 18.09 5.49
CA ARG A 315 12.97 16.66 5.34
C ARG A 315 11.75 16.44 4.47
N GLY A 316 10.71 17.25 4.63
CA GLY A 316 9.51 17.23 3.78
C GLY A 316 9.82 17.51 2.32
N VAL A 317 10.64 18.53 2.03
CA VAL A 317 11.09 18.86 0.67
C VAL A 317 11.92 17.72 0.07
N LYS A 318 12.94 17.23 0.79
CA LYS A 318 13.81 16.13 0.32
C LYS A 318 12.99 14.88 -0.02
N ASN A 319 12.07 14.49 0.87
CA ASN A 319 11.21 13.34 0.65
C ASN A 319 10.28 13.55 -0.56
N SER A 320 9.73 14.76 -0.72
CA SER A 320 8.85 15.09 -1.84
C SER A 320 9.57 15.09 -3.18
N MET A 321 10.79 15.65 -3.22
CA MET A 321 11.64 15.64 -4.41
C MET A 321 12.05 14.23 -4.80
N ARG A 322 12.51 13.41 -3.83
CA ARG A 322 12.86 12.00 -4.04
C ARG A 322 11.69 11.20 -4.62
N SER A 323 10.51 11.36 -4.04
CA SER A 323 9.26 10.71 -4.47
C SER A 323 8.85 11.10 -5.89
N SER A 324 8.98 12.39 -6.21
CA SER A 324 8.61 12.93 -7.52
C SER A 324 9.61 12.50 -8.59
N LEU A 325 10.90 12.47 -8.25
CA LEU A 325 11.97 11.99 -9.12
C LEU A 325 11.82 10.50 -9.42
N PHE A 326 11.48 9.67 -8.43
CA PHE A 326 11.19 8.25 -8.63
C PHE A 326 10.11 8.04 -9.70
N LEU A 327 8.95 8.69 -9.56
CA LEU A 327 7.85 8.49 -10.52
C LEU A 327 8.22 9.06 -11.91
N ALA A 328 8.85 10.23 -11.95
CA ALA A 328 9.28 10.82 -13.21
C ALA A 328 10.31 9.93 -13.94
N ALA A 329 11.28 9.38 -13.20
CA ALA A 329 12.27 8.45 -13.74
C ALA A 329 11.61 7.16 -14.25
N TYR A 330 10.66 6.60 -13.50
CA TYR A 330 9.89 5.43 -13.94
C TYR A 330 9.22 5.66 -15.31
N VAL A 331 8.51 6.78 -15.47
CA VAL A 331 7.80 7.09 -16.72
C VAL A 331 8.77 7.40 -17.87
N ALA A 332 9.85 8.12 -17.60
CA ALA A 332 10.89 8.43 -18.60
C ALA A 332 11.64 7.18 -19.07
N SER A 333 11.98 6.27 -18.14
CA SER A 333 12.57 4.96 -18.44
C SER A 333 11.62 4.10 -19.25
N PHE A 334 10.33 4.05 -18.88
CA PHE A 334 9.31 3.32 -19.65
C PHE A 334 9.25 3.82 -21.10
N MET A 335 9.29 5.14 -21.32
CA MET A 335 9.34 5.71 -22.66
C MET A 335 10.62 5.32 -23.41
N ARG A 336 11.78 5.43 -22.76
CA ARG A 336 13.09 5.13 -23.39
C ARG A 336 13.22 3.68 -23.81
N ILE A 337 12.73 2.75 -22.98
CA ILE A 337 12.72 1.32 -23.24
C ILE A 337 11.71 1.00 -24.36
N ALA A 338 10.54 1.64 -24.38
CA ALA A 338 9.57 1.49 -25.48
C ALA A 338 10.15 1.91 -26.83
N CYS A 339 10.91 3.01 -26.88
CA CYS A 339 11.63 3.45 -28.07
C CYS A 339 12.76 2.47 -28.43
N PHE A 340 13.49 1.96 -27.45
CA PHE A 340 14.57 1.00 -27.67
C PHE A 340 14.08 -0.29 -28.32
N THR A 341 12.98 -0.86 -27.84
CA THR A 341 12.36 -2.05 -28.44
C THR A 341 11.99 -1.80 -29.89
N ARG A 342 11.50 -0.59 -30.23
CA ARG A 342 11.15 -0.21 -31.61
C ARG A 342 12.38 -0.04 -32.51
N ASP A 343 13.44 0.57 -31.99
CA ASP A 343 14.72 0.66 -32.72
C ASP A 343 15.28 -0.74 -33.03
N ILE A 344 15.17 -1.70 -32.09
CA ILE A 344 15.57 -3.10 -32.30
C ILE A 344 14.74 -3.77 -33.41
N ILE A 345 13.43 -3.53 -33.45
CA ILE A 345 12.52 -4.11 -34.44
C ILE A 345 12.75 -3.47 -35.82
N ILE A 346 12.72 -2.15 -35.91
CA ILE A 346 12.69 -1.42 -37.18
C ILE A 346 14.09 -1.25 -37.78
N LYS A 347 15.07 -0.81 -36.98
CA LYS A 347 16.42 -0.48 -37.49
C LYS A 347 17.32 -1.70 -37.52
N HIS A 348 17.35 -2.47 -36.43
CA HIS A 348 18.23 -3.63 -36.32
C HIS A 348 17.62 -4.93 -36.85
N LYS A 349 16.29 -4.98 -37.07
CA LYS A 349 15.55 -6.15 -37.58
C LYS A 349 15.85 -7.46 -36.82
N ILE A 350 16.22 -7.36 -35.55
CA ILE A 350 16.53 -8.53 -34.70
C ILE A 350 15.23 -9.21 -34.28
N LEU A 351 14.19 -8.42 -34.03
CA LEU A 351 12.87 -8.89 -33.65
C LEU A 351 11.89 -8.70 -34.81
N PRO A 352 11.07 -9.69 -35.15
CA PRO A 352 10.23 -9.64 -36.34
C PRO A 352 8.97 -8.78 -36.19
N ARG A 353 8.46 -8.59 -34.97
CA ARG A 353 7.21 -7.84 -34.73
C ARG A 353 7.12 -7.29 -33.32
N ASP A 354 6.44 -6.15 -33.14
CA ASP A 354 6.04 -5.69 -31.81
C ASP A 354 5.01 -6.65 -31.19
N SER A 355 5.14 -6.87 -29.89
CA SER A 355 4.36 -7.85 -29.14
C SER A 355 3.86 -7.25 -27.83
N ARG A 356 2.63 -7.63 -27.46
CA ARG A 356 1.99 -7.19 -26.21
C ARG A 356 2.82 -7.49 -24.96
N TYR A 357 3.64 -8.54 -24.98
CA TYR A 357 4.47 -8.93 -23.84
C TYR A 357 5.65 -7.96 -23.61
N PHE A 358 6.08 -7.21 -24.63
CA PHE A 358 7.10 -6.19 -24.45
C PHE A 358 6.64 -5.04 -23.56
N TYR A 359 5.34 -4.72 -23.53
CA TYR A 359 4.80 -3.69 -22.63
C TYR A 359 4.78 -4.15 -21.17
N TRP A 360 4.58 -5.45 -20.94
CA TRP A 360 4.76 -6.05 -19.62
C TRP A 360 6.23 -5.99 -19.20
N LEU A 361 7.14 -6.44 -20.06
CA LEU A 361 8.58 -6.42 -19.80
C LEU A 361 9.11 -4.98 -19.60
N ASN A 362 8.62 -4.03 -20.38
CA ASN A 362 8.98 -2.62 -20.24
C ASN A 362 8.56 -2.07 -18.87
N GLY A 363 7.33 -2.35 -18.42
CA GLY A 363 6.89 -1.99 -17.07
C GLY A 363 7.74 -2.63 -15.97
N PHE A 364 8.19 -3.87 -16.19
CA PHE A 364 9.10 -4.55 -15.27
C PHE A 364 10.48 -3.86 -15.22
N LEU A 365 11.10 -3.61 -16.37
CA LEU A 365 12.42 -2.99 -16.46
C LEU A 365 12.43 -1.53 -15.98
N SER A 366 11.39 -0.75 -16.29
CA SER A 366 11.25 0.63 -15.80
C SER A 366 11.10 0.70 -14.29
N SER A 367 10.68 -0.40 -13.64
CA SER A 367 10.52 -0.47 -12.19
C SER A 367 11.82 -0.43 -11.40
N TRP A 368 12.99 -0.57 -12.04
CA TRP A 368 14.27 -0.30 -11.38
C TRP A 368 14.38 1.12 -10.82
N ALA A 369 13.59 2.07 -11.34
CA ALA A 369 13.47 3.41 -10.75
C ALA A 369 13.09 3.37 -9.26
N ILE A 370 12.44 2.31 -8.75
CA ILE A 370 12.05 2.20 -7.32
C ILE A 370 13.24 2.28 -6.35
N PHE A 371 14.46 1.98 -6.81
CA PHE A 371 15.64 2.12 -5.95
C PHE A 371 15.97 3.59 -5.64
N LEU A 372 15.48 4.54 -6.44
CA LEU A 372 15.51 5.96 -6.12
C LEU A 372 14.67 6.30 -4.89
N GLU A 373 13.71 5.47 -4.50
CA GLU A 373 12.82 5.68 -3.35
C GLU A 373 13.43 5.15 -2.04
N ASP A 374 13.01 5.68 -0.90
CA ASP A 374 13.40 5.18 0.42
C ASP A 374 12.80 3.80 0.74
N GLU A 375 13.58 2.91 1.34
CA GLU A 375 13.21 1.50 1.58
C GLU A 375 11.85 1.33 2.28
N LYS A 376 11.57 2.14 3.30
CA LYS A 376 10.29 2.14 4.02
C LYS A 376 9.12 2.41 3.06
N ARG A 377 9.28 3.38 2.16
CA ARG A 377 8.26 3.81 1.19
C ARG A 377 8.11 2.84 0.01
N ARG A 378 9.17 2.10 -0.35
CA ARG A 378 9.09 1.02 -1.37
C ARG A 378 8.03 -0.02 -1.00
N SER A 379 7.99 -0.43 0.26
CA SER A 379 6.98 -1.39 0.74
C SER A 379 5.55 -0.84 0.65
N GLU A 380 5.36 0.44 0.98
CA GLU A 380 4.05 1.10 0.89
C GLU A 380 3.59 1.25 -0.56
N LEU A 381 4.51 1.63 -1.46
CA LEU A 381 4.23 1.72 -2.90
C LEU A 381 3.92 0.36 -3.52
N ALA A 382 4.69 -0.68 -3.16
CA ALA A 382 4.43 -2.05 -3.59
C ALA A 382 3.01 -2.49 -3.19
N MET A 383 2.64 -2.28 -1.93
CA MET A 383 1.31 -2.64 -1.42
C MET A 383 0.18 -1.74 -1.95
N TYR A 384 0.50 -0.54 -2.45
CA TYR A 384 -0.46 0.32 -3.13
C TYR A 384 -0.74 -0.14 -4.56
N VAL A 385 0.28 -0.55 -5.31
CA VAL A 385 0.14 -0.96 -6.72
C VAL A 385 -0.27 -2.42 -6.85
N LEU A 386 0.17 -3.30 -5.94
CA LEU A 386 -0.09 -4.74 -5.97
C LEU A 386 -1.56 -5.10 -6.17
N PRO A 387 -2.52 -4.58 -5.37
CA PRO A 387 -3.91 -4.98 -5.53
C PRO A 387 -4.49 -4.57 -6.89
N ARG A 388 -4.02 -3.45 -7.46
CA ARG A 388 -4.41 -3.00 -8.80
C ARG A 388 -3.85 -3.89 -9.90
N GLY A 389 -2.61 -4.35 -9.75
CA GLY A 389 -2.00 -5.31 -10.66
C GLY A 389 -2.71 -6.66 -10.63
N VAL A 390 -3.02 -7.17 -9.43
CA VAL A 390 -3.75 -8.43 -9.25
C VAL A 390 -5.18 -8.34 -9.81
N ASP A 391 -5.91 -7.25 -9.55
CA ASP A 391 -7.26 -7.05 -10.10
C ASP A 391 -7.25 -6.98 -11.63
N ALA A 392 -6.29 -6.25 -12.20
CA ALA A 392 -6.12 -6.17 -13.65
C ALA A 392 -5.74 -7.53 -14.27
N LEU A 393 -4.91 -8.33 -13.59
CA LEU A 393 -4.57 -9.69 -14.00
C LEU A 393 -5.80 -10.60 -13.95
N TYR A 394 -6.54 -10.60 -12.84
CA TYR A 394 -7.74 -11.41 -12.66
C TYR A 394 -8.77 -11.12 -13.75
N LYS A 395 -9.10 -9.85 -14.00
CA LYS A 395 -10.03 -9.45 -15.06
C LYS A 395 -9.53 -9.82 -16.45
N THR A 396 -8.23 -9.72 -16.70
CA THR A 396 -7.62 -10.16 -17.96
C THR A 396 -7.76 -11.67 -18.14
N LEU A 397 -7.50 -12.47 -17.11
CA LEU A 397 -7.61 -13.93 -17.16
C LEU A 397 -9.07 -14.38 -17.29
N TYR A 398 -9.99 -13.72 -16.58
CA TYR A 398 -11.42 -13.93 -16.69
C TYR A 398 -11.92 -13.69 -18.13
N SER A 399 -11.51 -12.59 -18.75
CA SER A 399 -11.88 -12.29 -20.14
C SER A 399 -11.30 -13.25 -21.19
N LYS A 400 -10.35 -14.11 -20.79
CA LYS A 400 -9.79 -15.19 -21.60
C LYS A 400 -10.40 -16.54 -21.25
N SER A 401 -11.43 -16.56 -20.40
CA SER A 401 -12.06 -17.77 -19.87
C SER A 401 -11.09 -18.72 -19.15
N LEU A 402 -9.99 -18.19 -18.57
CA LEU A 402 -9.00 -18.98 -17.83
C LEU A 402 -9.33 -19.12 -16.34
N ILE A 403 -10.21 -18.26 -15.81
CA ILE A 403 -10.61 -18.24 -14.40
C ILE A 403 -12.13 -18.02 -14.32
N PHE A 404 -12.78 -18.64 -13.33
CA PHE A 404 -14.20 -18.51 -13.04
C PHE A 404 -14.49 -17.35 -12.08
N GLN A 405 -15.69 -16.78 -12.18
CA GLN A 405 -16.14 -15.74 -11.25
C GLN A 405 -16.65 -16.37 -9.96
N ILE A 406 -16.04 -16.02 -8.83
CA ILE A 406 -16.53 -16.42 -7.50
C ILE A 406 -17.53 -15.37 -7.01
N PRO A 407 -18.80 -15.73 -6.75
CA PRO A 407 -19.76 -14.79 -6.18
C PRO A 407 -19.32 -14.35 -4.78
N HIS A 408 -19.49 -13.06 -4.48
CA HIS A 408 -19.14 -12.45 -3.18
C HIS A 408 -17.68 -12.61 -2.74
N PHE A 409 -16.76 -12.82 -3.68
CA PHE A 409 -15.33 -12.96 -3.40
C PHE A 409 -14.76 -11.75 -2.64
N GLU A 410 -15.31 -10.55 -2.86
CA GLU A 410 -14.92 -9.35 -2.14
C GLU A 410 -15.13 -9.48 -0.63
N VAL A 411 -16.19 -10.19 -0.19
CA VAL A 411 -16.48 -10.41 1.24
C VAL A 411 -15.49 -11.42 1.81
N ALA A 412 -15.16 -12.48 1.06
CA ALA A 412 -14.17 -13.47 1.46
C ALA A 412 -12.77 -12.85 1.61
N MET A 413 -12.34 -12.02 0.65
CA MET A 413 -11.09 -11.26 0.74
C MET A 413 -11.07 -10.31 1.93
N PHE A 414 -12.19 -9.61 2.17
CA PHE A 414 -12.32 -8.66 3.27
C PHE A 414 -12.22 -9.36 4.63
N SER A 415 -12.93 -10.49 4.77
CA SER A 415 -12.90 -11.36 5.93
C SER A 415 -11.49 -11.90 6.19
N ALA A 416 -10.86 -12.53 5.19
CA ALA A 416 -9.49 -13.04 5.34
C ALA A 416 -8.47 -11.93 5.66
N GLY A 417 -8.58 -10.76 5.02
CA GLY A 417 -7.71 -9.62 5.27
C GLY A 417 -7.78 -9.10 6.70
N LEU A 418 -8.99 -8.89 7.23
CA LEU A 418 -9.15 -8.47 8.62
C LEU A 418 -8.81 -9.57 9.63
N GLY A 419 -9.09 -10.83 9.31
CA GLY A 419 -8.63 -11.98 10.10
C GLY A 419 -7.10 -11.98 10.27
N LEU A 420 -6.35 -11.84 9.17
CA LEU A 420 -4.89 -11.76 9.22
C LEU A 420 -4.41 -10.54 10.01
N ILE A 421 -5.01 -9.36 9.80
CA ILE A 421 -4.64 -8.14 10.52
C ILE A 421 -4.83 -8.35 12.04
N ILE A 422 -5.97 -8.89 12.47
CA ILE A 422 -6.26 -9.10 13.90
C ILE A 422 -5.38 -10.19 14.50
N CYS A 423 -5.17 -11.30 13.77
CA CYS A 423 -4.24 -12.37 14.14
C CYS A 423 -2.87 -11.80 14.52
N TYR A 424 -2.22 -11.07 13.60
CA TYR A 424 -0.91 -10.48 13.86
C TYR A 424 -0.95 -9.29 14.82
N PHE A 425 -2.05 -8.55 14.85
CA PHE A 425 -2.21 -7.46 15.80
C PHE A 425 -2.15 -7.94 17.24
N GLN A 426 -2.83 -9.06 17.53
CA GLN A 426 -2.81 -9.62 18.86
C GLN A 426 -1.42 -10.18 19.15
N THR A 427 -0.92 -11.13 18.36
CA THR A 427 0.24 -11.97 18.73
C THR A 427 1.58 -11.29 18.48
N GLU A 428 1.75 -10.64 17.33
CA GLU A 428 3.01 -10.07 16.85
C GLU A 428 2.81 -8.67 16.25
N PRO A 429 2.50 -7.64 17.07
CA PRO A 429 2.22 -6.29 16.59
C PRO A 429 3.42 -5.60 15.92
N GLU A 430 4.61 -6.22 15.98
CA GLU A 430 5.84 -5.82 15.28
C GLU A 430 5.80 -6.20 13.79
N ALA A 431 5.08 -7.26 13.43
CA ALA A 431 4.91 -7.69 12.03
C ALA A 431 3.99 -6.74 11.25
N LEU A 432 3.11 -6.03 11.94
CA LEU A 432 2.26 -4.99 11.35
C LEU A 432 3.07 -3.74 11.00
N GLY A 433 2.88 -3.23 9.78
CA GLY A 433 3.52 -1.99 9.32
C GLY A 433 3.32 -0.80 10.27
N GLY A 434 4.32 0.07 10.36
CA GLY A 434 4.42 1.08 11.42
C GLY A 434 3.29 2.12 11.48
N ILE A 435 2.53 2.36 10.41
CA ILE A 435 1.34 3.25 10.44
C ILE A 435 0.15 2.54 11.08
N ILE A 436 -0.13 1.30 10.67
CA ILE A 436 -1.26 0.51 11.16
C ILE A 436 -1.08 0.19 12.65
N SER A 437 0.13 -0.23 13.05
CA SER A 437 0.46 -0.48 14.46
C SER A 437 0.28 0.78 15.32
N ARG A 438 0.66 1.97 14.82
CA ARG A 438 0.45 3.24 15.54
C ARG A 438 -1.02 3.68 15.58
N LEU A 439 -1.76 3.52 14.48
CA LEU A 439 -3.17 3.87 14.43
C LEU A 439 -4.00 2.97 15.34
N LEU A 440 -3.81 1.65 15.29
CA LEU A 440 -4.51 0.71 16.16
C LEU A 440 -4.17 0.91 17.65
N ARG A 441 -2.96 1.38 17.97
CA ARG A 441 -2.59 1.74 19.36
C ARG A 441 -3.16 3.08 19.83
N ARG A 442 -3.27 4.08 18.95
CA ARG A 442 -3.80 5.43 19.28
C ARG A 442 -5.31 5.46 19.31
N VAL A 443 -5.94 4.66 18.45
CA VAL A 443 -7.37 4.46 18.47
C VAL A 443 -7.68 3.58 19.69
N ASP A 444 -8.33 4.20 20.66
CA ASP A 444 -8.66 3.73 22.01
C ASP A 444 -9.56 2.46 22.08
N LEU A 445 -9.63 1.66 21.01
CA LEU A 445 -10.31 0.35 20.97
C LEU A 445 -9.55 -0.73 21.77
N THR A 446 -8.40 -0.39 22.35
CA THR A 446 -7.47 -1.35 22.93
C THR A 446 -6.82 -0.95 24.25
N ILE A 447 -7.05 0.24 24.84
CA ILE A 447 -6.28 0.63 26.05
C ILE A 447 -6.54 -0.30 27.25
N GLU A 448 -7.74 -0.88 27.38
CA GLU A 448 -7.97 -1.94 28.39
C GLU A 448 -7.11 -3.20 28.19
N ASP A 449 -6.71 -3.49 26.96
CA ASP A 449 -5.86 -4.65 26.61
C ASP A 449 -4.36 -4.27 26.51
N ALA A 450 -4.02 -3.02 26.20
CA ALA A 450 -2.65 -2.57 25.96
C ALA A 450 -1.89 -2.22 27.24
N ASP A 451 -2.58 -1.75 28.29
CA ASP A 451 -1.96 -1.58 29.61
C ASP A 451 -1.58 -2.94 30.25
N MET A 452 -2.25 -4.04 29.86
CA MET A 452 -1.80 -5.40 30.18
C MET A 452 -0.61 -5.89 29.33
N ILE A 453 -0.34 -5.27 28.18
CA ILE A 453 0.81 -5.61 27.32
C ILE A 453 2.13 -5.01 27.87
N LEU A 454 2.04 -3.95 28.69
CA LEU A 454 3.20 -3.22 29.21
C LEU A 454 3.56 -3.54 30.67
N LYS A 455 2.70 -4.19 31.43
CA LYS A 455 3.08 -4.74 32.73
C LYS A 455 3.66 -6.14 32.51
N PRO A 456 4.97 -6.38 32.64
CA PRO A 456 5.46 -7.74 32.79
C PRO A 456 4.75 -8.32 34.01
N GLY A 457 3.88 -9.30 33.79
CA GLY A 457 3.27 -10.04 34.87
C GLY A 457 4.38 -10.68 35.68
N HIS A 458 4.52 -10.27 36.94
CA HIS A 458 5.13 -11.12 37.96
C HIS A 458 4.31 -12.41 38.01
N GLY A 459 4.84 -13.44 37.38
CA GLY A 459 4.23 -14.75 37.22
C GLY A 459 5.23 -15.70 36.57
N TYR A 460 6.47 -15.65 37.04
CA TYR A 460 7.40 -16.76 36.86
C TYR A 460 7.33 -17.53 38.17
N ASP A 461 6.63 -18.67 38.16
CA ASP A 461 6.73 -19.67 39.23
C ASP A 461 8.17 -20.20 39.22
N SER A 462 9.04 -19.54 39.98
CA SER A 462 10.40 -19.99 40.29
C SER A 462 10.37 -21.04 41.42
N LYS A 463 9.52 -22.06 41.29
CA LYS A 463 9.44 -23.19 42.22
C LYS A 463 9.24 -24.51 41.46
N ALA A 464 10.13 -24.79 40.51
CA ALA A 464 10.27 -26.13 39.95
C ALA A 464 11.60 -26.27 39.20
N GLU A 465 12.73 -25.85 39.78
CA GLU A 465 14.02 -26.28 39.24
C GLU A 465 15.10 -26.31 40.33
N LYS A 466 15.40 -27.53 40.78
CA LYS A 466 16.64 -28.01 41.44
C LYS A 466 16.81 -27.62 42.92
N ASP A 467 16.10 -28.27 43.84
CA ASP A 467 16.50 -29.55 44.48
C ASP A 467 17.05 -30.64 43.55
N VAL A 468 18.28 -30.48 43.05
CA VAL A 468 19.27 -31.55 42.76
C VAL A 468 20.60 -30.81 42.49
N ASP A 469 21.33 -30.46 43.54
CA ASP A 469 22.80 -30.50 43.55
C ASP A 469 23.28 -30.15 44.97
N GLY A 470 23.32 -31.19 45.82
CA GLY A 470 24.10 -31.15 47.05
C GLY A 470 25.53 -31.56 46.74
N GLY A 471 26.50 -30.70 47.04
CA GLY A 471 27.89 -31.13 47.11
C GLY A 471 28.94 -30.03 46.98
N ARG A 472 29.43 -29.51 48.13
CA ARG A 472 30.80 -28.98 48.39
C ARG A 472 31.32 -27.84 47.46
N MET A 473 31.86 -26.71 47.92
CA MET A 473 32.79 -26.47 49.02
C MET A 473 32.79 -24.99 49.48
N SER A 474 33.20 -24.81 50.73
CA SER A 474 33.44 -23.62 51.53
C SER A 474 34.63 -22.72 51.11
N GLY A 475 34.56 -21.44 51.51
CA GLY A 475 35.67 -20.47 51.61
C GLY A 475 35.31 -19.17 50.88
N GLY A 476 35.07 -18.02 51.50
CA GLY A 476 35.65 -17.43 52.70
C GLY A 476 36.54 -16.26 52.26
N PHE A 477 36.06 -15.00 52.40
CA PHE A 477 36.79 -13.86 52.96
C PHE A 477 36.01 -12.54 52.77
N ARG A 478 35.97 -11.76 53.86
CA ARG A 478 35.52 -10.36 53.97
C ARG A 478 36.69 -9.41 53.65
N GLU A 479 36.36 -8.11 53.60
CA GLU A 479 37.26 -6.95 53.87
C GLU A 479 38.21 -6.54 52.70
N ILE A 480 38.55 -5.27 52.38
CA ILE A 480 38.53 -3.94 53.03
C ILE A 480 38.54 -2.83 51.94
N GLU A 481 38.21 -1.62 52.39
CA GLU A 481 38.28 -0.27 51.82
C GLU A 481 39.43 0.13 50.84
N GLY A 482 39.04 1.03 49.93
CA GLY A 482 39.70 2.20 49.33
C GLY A 482 41.22 2.45 49.38
N LYS A 483 41.79 2.83 48.22
CA LYS A 483 42.51 4.11 48.00
C LYS A 483 42.92 4.33 46.53
N LYS A 484 43.10 5.63 46.24
CA LYS A 484 43.52 6.34 45.02
C LYS A 484 44.92 6.00 44.47
N LEU A 485 45.14 6.47 43.23
CA LEU A 485 46.39 6.71 42.46
C LEU A 485 46.94 5.44 41.79
N GLU A 486 47.25 5.40 40.49
CA GLU A 486 47.70 6.42 39.53
C GLU A 486 46.91 6.44 38.20
#